data_AF-A0A8F9RJU8-F1
#
_entry.id   AF-A0A8F9RJU8-F1
#
_cell.length_a   1.000
_cell.length_b   1.000
_cell.length_c   1.000
_cell.angle_alpha   90.00
_cell.angle_beta   90.00
_cell.angle_gamma   90.00
#
_symmetry.space_group_name_H-M   'P 1'
#
loop_
_entity.id
_entity.type
_entity.pdbx_description
1 polymer ?
#
loop_
_entity_poly.entity_id
_entity_poly.type
_entity_poly.pdbx_seq_one_letter_code
_entity_poly.pdbx_strand_id
1 'polypeptide(L)'
;MTFSSPVKGAVASNNTIVVYSDNEAKGYYLNPNGTNSGGWSSTPVIFSSPIKGSIASNNAIVVYSNNEAKSYYLNPNGTNSGNWNSTSVTFSSQIKGAVSSNNTIVIYSDSEAKGYYLNPNGTNSGSWTSNSITFSSPVKGGMASGGSIVIYSDSEAYGYYLNPNTTNSGSWTSTGVTFTSPTKGIISTGK
;
A
#
# COMPACT_ATOMS: atom_id res chain seq x y z
N MET A 1 -24.62 6.23 -5.44
CA MET A 1 -23.37 5.71 -6.02
C MET A 1 -23.63 4.30 -6.51
N THR A 2 -23.23 3.97 -7.72
CA THR A 2 -23.46 2.65 -8.36
C THR A 2 -22.14 2.07 -8.82
N PHE A 3 -21.97 0.75 -8.78
CA PHE A 3 -20.83 0.06 -9.39
C PHE A 3 -21.26 -0.60 -10.69
N SER A 4 -20.33 -0.72 -11.63
CA SER A 4 -20.53 -1.42 -12.90
C SER A 4 -20.67 -2.94 -12.74
N SER A 5 -20.26 -3.50 -11.60
CA SER A 5 -20.44 -4.91 -11.24
C SER A 5 -20.68 -5.06 -9.72
N PRO A 6 -21.10 -6.24 -9.23
CA PRO A 6 -21.34 -6.46 -7.81
C PRO A 6 -20.13 -6.09 -6.94
N VAL A 7 -20.40 -5.46 -5.79
CA VAL A 7 -19.36 -5.13 -4.81
C VAL A 7 -18.72 -6.43 -4.31
N LYS A 8 -17.39 -6.47 -4.34
CA LYS A 8 -16.57 -7.61 -3.90
C LYS A 8 -16.00 -7.42 -2.52
N GLY A 9 -15.79 -6.17 -2.11
CA GLY A 9 -15.24 -5.88 -0.80
C GLY A 9 -15.15 -4.40 -0.49
N ALA A 10 -14.77 -4.14 0.75
CA ALA A 10 -14.46 -2.82 1.25
C ALA A 10 -13.33 -2.90 2.27
N VAL A 11 -12.57 -1.83 2.40
CA VAL A 11 -11.49 -1.68 3.38
C VAL A 11 -11.56 -0.29 3.98
N ALA A 12 -11.30 -0.19 5.28
CA ALA A 12 -11.34 1.07 6.01
C ALA A 12 -9.96 1.39 6.61
N SER A 13 -9.68 2.68 6.74
CA SER A 13 -8.42 3.24 7.24
C SER A 13 -8.72 4.60 7.85
N ASN A 14 -8.61 4.76 9.16
CA ASN A 14 -9.01 5.94 9.93
C ASN A 14 -10.30 6.60 9.39
N ASN A 15 -10.11 7.65 8.62
CA ASN A 15 -11.11 8.55 8.07
C ASN A 15 -11.50 8.25 6.63
N THR A 16 -11.12 7.09 6.10
CA THR A 16 -11.35 6.68 4.72
C THR A 16 -11.91 5.27 4.62
N ILE A 17 -12.72 5.05 3.59
CA ILE A 17 -13.23 3.74 3.20
C ILE A 17 -13.02 3.62 1.69
N VAL A 18 -12.55 2.48 1.21
CA VAL A 18 -12.60 2.15 -0.21
C VAL A 18 -13.50 0.96 -0.41
N VAL A 19 -14.45 1.08 -1.34
CA VAL A 19 -15.33 0.00 -1.79
C VAL A 19 -14.94 -0.37 -3.21
N TYR A 20 -14.91 -1.67 -3.53
CA TYR A 20 -14.48 -2.14 -4.84
C TYR A 20 -15.33 -3.31 -5.38
N SER A 21 -15.45 -3.37 -6.71
CA SER A 21 -16.09 -4.44 -7.48
C SER A 21 -15.02 -5.20 -8.30
N ASP A 22 -15.37 -5.79 -9.45
CA ASP A 22 -14.42 -6.49 -10.32
C ASP A 22 -13.28 -5.58 -10.78
N ASN A 23 -13.59 -4.45 -11.41
CA ASN A 23 -12.59 -3.60 -12.06
C ASN A 23 -12.66 -2.14 -11.61
N GLU A 24 -13.43 -1.84 -10.58
CA GLU A 24 -13.76 -0.48 -10.17
C GLU A 24 -13.56 -0.33 -8.65
N ALA A 25 -12.95 0.77 -8.21
CA ALA A 25 -12.89 1.13 -6.80
C ALA A 25 -13.28 2.60 -6.57
N LYS A 26 -13.95 2.87 -5.45
CA LYS A 26 -14.41 4.21 -5.02
C LYS A 26 -13.99 4.47 -3.60
N GLY A 27 -13.44 5.65 -3.36
CA GLY A 27 -13.05 6.09 -2.02
C GLY A 27 -14.14 6.97 -1.40
N TYR A 28 -14.38 6.82 -0.12
CA TYR A 28 -15.08 7.76 0.75
C TYR A 28 -14.08 8.31 1.75
N TYR A 29 -14.23 9.57 2.11
CA TYR A 29 -13.45 10.19 3.18
C TYR A 29 -14.35 11.02 4.09
N LEU A 30 -13.91 11.19 5.33
CA LEU A 30 -14.45 12.13 6.30
C LEU A 30 -13.31 12.99 6.82
N ASN A 31 -13.37 14.31 6.62
CA ASN A 31 -12.26 15.18 7.04
C ASN A 31 -12.00 15.09 8.56
N PRO A 32 -10.74 14.85 8.98
CA PRO A 32 -10.42 14.62 10.39
C PRO A 32 -10.47 15.90 11.25
N ASN A 33 -10.38 17.09 10.64
CA ASN A 33 -10.38 18.38 11.32
C ASN A 33 -11.80 18.96 11.58
N GLY A 34 -12.86 18.25 11.19
CA GLY A 34 -14.24 18.65 11.44
C GLY A 34 -14.73 19.86 10.64
N THR A 35 -13.93 20.41 9.72
CA THR A 35 -14.27 21.64 8.97
C THR A 35 -14.92 21.39 7.62
N ASN A 36 -15.08 20.13 7.20
CA ASN A 36 -15.69 19.75 5.92
C ASN A 36 -16.49 18.45 6.04
N SER A 37 -17.57 18.36 5.27
CA SER A 37 -18.42 17.18 5.12
C SER A 37 -17.63 15.99 4.53
N GLY A 38 -18.04 14.77 4.89
CA GLY A 38 -17.52 13.57 4.25
C GLY A 38 -18.08 13.41 2.82
N GLY A 39 -17.32 12.77 1.93
CA GLY A 39 -17.67 12.68 0.53
C GLY A 39 -17.09 11.46 -0.18
N TRP A 40 -17.74 11.06 -1.26
CA TRP A 40 -17.23 10.05 -2.18
C TRP A 40 -16.30 10.70 -3.21
N SER A 41 -15.27 9.97 -3.65
CA SER A 41 -14.48 10.31 -4.82
C SER A 41 -15.41 10.47 -6.02
N SER A 42 -15.31 11.59 -6.73
CA SER A 42 -16.18 11.93 -7.86
C SER A 42 -16.09 10.93 -9.00
N THR A 43 -14.92 10.35 -9.22
CA THR A 43 -14.66 9.39 -10.28
C THR A 43 -14.14 8.07 -9.67
N PRO A 44 -14.69 6.92 -10.07
CA PRO A 44 -14.06 5.64 -9.75
C PRO A 44 -12.67 5.53 -10.36
N VAL A 45 -11.81 4.72 -9.73
CA VAL A 45 -10.61 4.25 -10.39
C VAL A 45 -10.86 2.89 -11.02
N ILE A 46 -10.37 2.70 -12.26
CA ILE A 46 -10.57 1.48 -13.05
C ILE A 46 -9.29 0.65 -13.10
N PHE A 47 -9.39 -0.65 -12.93
CA PHE A 47 -8.28 -1.62 -13.02
C PHE A 47 -8.33 -2.40 -14.33
N SER A 48 -7.16 -2.67 -14.90
CA SER A 48 -7.00 -3.46 -16.13
C SER A 48 -7.35 -4.95 -16.00
N SER A 49 -7.40 -5.46 -14.76
CA SER A 49 -7.76 -6.84 -14.43
C SER A 49 -8.56 -6.88 -13.13
N PRO A 50 -9.29 -7.99 -12.86
CA PRO A 50 -10.09 -8.09 -11.65
C PRO A 50 -9.29 -7.80 -10.38
N ILE A 51 -9.84 -6.97 -9.51
CA ILE A 51 -9.32 -6.66 -8.19
C ILE A 51 -9.31 -7.93 -7.37
N LYS A 52 -8.17 -8.17 -6.71
CA LYS A 52 -7.93 -9.38 -5.90
C LYS A 52 -7.86 -9.09 -4.43
N GLY A 53 -7.53 -7.85 -4.06
CA GLY A 53 -7.44 -7.50 -2.66
C GLY A 53 -7.20 -6.02 -2.44
N SER A 54 -7.17 -5.68 -1.17
CA SER A 54 -6.84 -4.35 -0.68
C SER A 54 -6.16 -4.45 0.67
N ILE A 55 -5.46 -3.38 1.06
CA ILE A 55 -4.80 -3.28 2.35
C ILE A 55 -4.83 -1.82 2.84
N ALA A 56 -4.97 -1.64 4.13
CA ALA A 56 -4.97 -0.33 4.79
C ALA A 56 -3.69 -0.13 5.61
N SER A 57 -3.20 1.11 5.57
CA SER A 57 -2.37 1.70 6.63
C SER A 57 -3.22 2.76 7.36
N ASN A 58 -2.64 3.65 8.15
CA ASN A 58 -3.38 4.63 8.95
C ASN A 58 -4.20 5.60 8.10
N ASN A 59 -3.65 6.10 7.01
CA ASN A 59 -4.25 7.19 6.24
C ASN A 59 -4.22 6.92 4.72
N ALA A 60 -3.92 5.69 4.35
CA ALA A 60 -3.88 5.24 2.98
C ALA A 60 -4.41 3.82 2.85
N ILE A 61 -5.02 3.56 1.71
CA ILE A 61 -5.51 2.27 1.29
C ILE A 61 -4.89 1.99 -0.07
N VAL A 62 -4.36 0.78 -0.28
CA VAL A 62 -3.99 0.29 -1.60
C VAL A 62 -4.97 -0.80 -2.02
N VAL A 63 -5.49 -0.69 -3.24
CA VAL A 63 -6.27 -1.72 -3.92
C VAL A 63 -5.41 -2.29 -5.05
N TYR A 64 -5.42 -3.61 -5.22
CA TYR A 64 -4.56 -4.27 -6.19
C TYR A 64 -5.26 -5.40 -6.95
N SER A 65 -4.86 -5.55 -8.21
CA SER A 65 -5.29 -6.60 -9.14
C SER A 65 -4.15 -7.61 -9.37
N ASN A 66 -4.11 -8.29 -10.51
CA ASN A 66 -3.03 -9.23 -10.81
C ASN A 66 -1.66 -8.55 -10.97
N ASN A 67 -1.61 -7.38 -11.62
CA ASN A 67 -0.35 -6.74 -12.00
C ASN A 67 -0.37 -5.23 -11.80
N GLU A 68 -1.38 -4.68 -11.11
CA GLU A 68 -1.52 -3.25 -10.89
C GLU A 68 -1.95 -2.98 -9.45
N ALA A 69 -1.42 -1.92 -8.85
CA ALA A 69 -1.86 -1.40 -7.57
C ALA A 69 -2.11 0.12 -7.64
N LYS A 70 -3.16 0.57 -6.96
CA LYS A 70 -3.58 1.98 -6.89
C LYS A 70 -3.88 2.35 -5.45
N SER A 71 -3.53 3.57 -5.05
CA SER A 71 -3.71 4.05 -3.68
C SER A 71 -4.74 5.14 -3.58
N TYR A 72 -5.57 5.05 -2.55
CA TYR A 72 -6.43 6.11 -2.05
C TYR A 72 -5.86 6.61 -0.73
N TYR A 73 -5.79 7.92 -0.53
CA TYR A 73 -5.19 8.51 0.67
C TYR A 73 -5.96 9.75 1.12
N LEU A 74 -5.80 10.06 2.40
CA LEU A 74 -6.29 11.29 3.02
C LEU A 74 -5.19 11.84 3.92
N ASN A 75 -4.85 13.13 3.78
CA ASN A 75 -3.82 13.70 4.64
C ASN A 75 -4.33 13.83 6.07
N PRO A 76 -3.54 13.41 7.08
CA PRO A 76 -3.98 13.42 8.47
C PRO A 76 -4.23 14.84 9.01
N ASN A 77 -3.64 15.87 8.42
CA ASN A 77 -3.86 17.27 8.79
C ASN A 77 -5.22 17.83 8.31
N GLY A 78 -6.01 17.04 7.55
CA GLY A 78 -7.33 17.43 7.04
C GLY A 78 -7.31 18.57 6.03
N THR A 79 -6.15 18.86 5.43
CA THR A 79 -6.01 19.94 4.46
C THR A 79 -6.46 19.56 3.04
N ASN A 80 -6.62 18.27 2.76
CA ASN A 80 -7.08 17.79 1.45
C ASN A 80 -8.35 16.93 1.57
N SER A 81 -9.08 16.83 0.46
CA SER A 81 -10.06 15.77 0.27
C SER A 81 -9.36 14.41 0.18
N GLY A 82 -10.09 13.32 0.40
CA GLY A 82 -9.56 11.99 0.10
C GLY A 82 -9.39 11.83 -1.41
N ASN A 83 -8.21 11.40 -1.85
CA ASN A 83 -7.81 11.39 -3.25
C ASN A 83 -7.22 10.03 -3.67
N TRP A 84 -7.49 9.64 -4.93
CA TRP A 84 -6.70 8.62 -5.59
C TRP A 84 -5.35 9.21 -6.00
N ASN A 85 -4.26 8.47 -5.78
CA ASN A 85 -2.96 8.87 -6.30
C ASN A 85 -2.99 8.83 -7.84
N SER A 86 -2.42 9.86 -8.48
CA SER A 86 -2.40 9.97 -9.94
C SER A 86 -1.55 8.89 -10.61
N THR A 87 -0.65 8.26 -9.85
CA THR A 87 0.26 7.23 -10.32
C THR A 87 -0.21 5.86 -9.83
N SER A 88 -0.58 4.99 -10.77
CA SER A 88 -0.65 3.55 -10.50
C SER A 88 0.72 2.92 -10.67
N VAL A 89 0.93 1.76 -10.04
CA VAL A 89 2.15 0.99 -10.22
C VAL A 89 1.83 -0.37 -10.80
N THR A 90 2.65 -0.83 -11.73
CA THR A 90 2.51 -2.15 -12.36
C THR A 90 3.57 -3.12 -11.87
N PHE A 91 3.29 -4.42 -11.97
CA PHE A 91 4.20 -5.49 -11.60
C PHE A 91 4.48 -6.40 -12.79
N SER A 92 5.74 -6.77 -12.96
CA SER A 92 6.25 -7.71 -13.97
C SER A 92 5.74 -9.14 -13.78
N SER A 93 5.36 -9.49 -12.55
CA SER A 93 4.78 -10.80 -12.19
C SER A 93 3.55 -10.60 -11.31
N GLN A 94 2.76 -11.67 -11.15
CA GLN A 94 1.49 -11.60 -10.44
C GLN A 94 1.70 -11.18 -8.98
N ILE A 95 0.96 -10.18 -8.52
CA ILE A 95 0.92 -9.78 -7.11
C ILE A 95 0.46 -10.96 -6.26
N LYS A 96 1.22 -11.23 -5.20
CA LYS A 96 0.98 -12.33 -4.25
C LYS A 96 0.41 -11.85 -2.93
N GLY A 97 0.77 -10.63 -2.53
CA GLY A 97 0.34 -10.13 -1.26
C GLY A 97 0.76 -8.69 -1.01
N ALA A 98 0.41 -8.26 0.18
CA ALA A 98 0.62 -6.91 0.65
C ALA A 98 0.86 -6.94 2.16
N VAL A 99 1.66 -5.99 2.65
CA VAL A 99 1.92 -5.79 4.07
C VAL A 99 1.88 -4.29 4.35
N SER A 100 1.32 -3.88 5.49
CA SER A 100 1.23 -2.48 5.87
C SER A 100 1.76 -2.25 7.28
N SER A 101 2.27 -1.05 7.51
CA SER A 101 2.70 -0.58 8.84
C SER A 101 2.52 0.93 8.92
N ASN A 102 1.78 1.44 9.90
CA ASN A 102 1.59 2.87 10.14
C ASN A 102 1.23 3.67 8.88
N ASN A 103 2.18 4.31 8.19
CA ASN A 103 1.94 5.07 6.96
C ASN A 103 2.63 4.48 5.73
N THR A 104 3.07 3.23 5.81
CA THR A 104 3.69 2.49 4.72
C THR A 104 2.85 1.28 4.34
N ILE A 105 2.85 0.98 3.05
CA ILE A 105 2.25 -0.22 2.46
C ILE A 105 3.28 -0.75 1.48
N VAL A 106 3.53 -2.05 1.48
CA VAL A 106 4.35 -2.72 0.48
C VAL A 106 3.50 -3.76 -0.22
N ILE A 107 3.53 -3.72 -1.56
CA ILE A 107 2.92 -4.73 -2.41
C ILE A 107 4.06 -5.54 -3.05
N TYR A 108 3.90 -6.87 -3.09
CA TYR A 108 4.93 -7.75 -3.63
C TYR A 108 4.35 -8.84 -4.54
N SER A 109 5.13 -9.20 -5.55
CA SER A 109 4.91 -10.32 -6.47
C SER A 109 5.96 -11.42 -6.21
N ASP A 110 6.06 -12.42 -7.10
CA ASP A 110 7.10 -13.45 -6.97
C ASP A 110 8.52 -12.88 -7.05
N SER A 111 8.74 -11.81 -7.81
CA SER A 111 10.09 -11.35 -8.17
C SER A 111 10.39 -9.93 -7.72
N GLU A 112 9.40 -9.15 -7.28
CA GLU A 112 9.65 -7.77 -6.89
C GLU A 112 8.74 -7.27 -5.76
N ALA A 113 9.16 -6.20 -5.11
CA ALA A 113 8.37 -5.48 -4.12
C ALA A 113 8.43 -3.96 -4.34
N LYS A 114 7.32 -3.27 -4.11
CA LYS A 114 7.17 -1.82 -4.28
C LYS A 114 6.49 -1.21 -3.05
N GLY A 115 7.08 -0.14 -2.54
CA GLY A 115 6.59 0.56 -1.36
C GLY A 115 5.73 1.77 -1.74
N TYR A 116 4.63 1.94 -1.05
CA TYR A 116 3.84 3.17 -0.99
C TYR A 116 3.98 3.76 0.41
N TYR A 117 4.14 5.08 0.49
CA TYR A 117 4.19 5.79 1.76
C TYR A 117 3.38 7.07 1.70
N LEU A 118 2.84 7.46 2.85
CA LEU A 118 2.21 8.76 3.08
C LEU A 118 2.91 9.43 4.26
N ASN A 119 3.26 10.70 4.14
CA ASN A 119 3.94 11.38 5.24
C ASN A 119 2.95 11.63 6.39
N PRO A 120 3.23 11.19 7.63
CA PRO A 120 2.35 11.42 8.78
C PRO A 120 2.07 12.90 9.09
N ASN A 121 2.92 13.82 8.64
CA ASN A 121 2.68 15.26 8.81
C ASN A 121 1.72 15.84 7.75
N GLY A 122 1.26 15.03 6.78
CA GLY A 122 0.34 15.44 5.71
C GLY A 122 0.96 16.40 4.68
N THR A 123 2.29 16.42 4.55
CA THR A 123 3.00 17.30 3.61
C THR A 123 3.09 16.76 2.18
N ASN A 124 2.71 15.50 1.94
CA ASN A 124 2.74 14.90 0.60
C ASN A 124 1.39 14.26 0.22
N SER A 125 1.22 13.97 -1.07
CA SER A 125 0.05 13.28 -1.65
C SER A 125 0.13 11.75 -1.57
N GLY A 126 1.01 11.26 -0.70
CA GLY A 126 1.56 9.91 -0.74
C GLY A 126 2.29 9.60 -2.05
N SER A 127 3.15 8.59 -2.05
CA SER A 127 3.98 8.27 -3.21
C SER A 127 4.42 6.81 -3.21
N TRP A 128 4.53 6.26 -4.41
CA TRP A 128 5.24 5.02 -4.64
C TRP A 128 6.75 5.29 -4.67
N THR A 129 7.55 4.32 -4.24
CA THR A 129 9.00 4.41 -4.43
C THR A 129 9.36 4.32 -5.90
N SER A 130 10.30 5.16 -6.33
CA SER A 130 10.84 5.11 -7.70
C SER A 130 11.57 3.81 -7.99
N ASN A 131 12.23 3.24 -6.97
CA ASN A 131 12.94 1.98 -7.06
C ASN A 131 12.09 0.84 -6.48
N SER A 132 11.92 -0.22 -7.26
CA SER A 132 11.49 -1.53 -6.76
C SER A 132 12.72 -2.32 -6.30
N ILE A 133 12.47 -3.33 -5.47
CA ILE A 133 13.46 -4.37 -5.17
C ILE A 133 13.14 -5.59 -5.99
N THR A 134 14.16 -6.23 -6.55
CA THR A 134 14.07 -7.50 -7.25
C THR A 134 14.67 -8.61 -6.39
N PHE A 135 14.01 -9.76 -6.35
CA PHE A 135 14.46 -10.96 -5.65
C PHE A 135 15.00 -11.98 -6.65
N SER A 136 16.04 -12.72 -6.26
CA SER A 136 16.59 -13.83 -7.05
C SER A 136 15.82 -15.14 -6.85
N SER A 137 14.96 -15.22 -5.83
CA SER A 137 14.05 -16.34 -5.59
C SER A 137 12.64 -15.86 -5.26
N PRO A 138 11.60 -16.72 -5.44
CA PRO A 138 10.21 -16.31 -5.22
C PRO A 138 9.97 -15.73 -3.82
N VAL A 139 9.40 -14.53 -3.76
CA VAL A 139 8.99 -13.90 -2.50
C VAL A 139 7.99 -14.80 -1.77
N LYS A 140 8.23 -15.03 -0.48
CA LYS A 140 7.40 -15.85 0.40
C LYS A 140 6.39 -15.02 1.17
N GLY A 141 6.76 -13.81 1.56
CA GLY A 141 5.85 -12.92 2.27
C GLY A 141 6.54 -11.67 2.79
N GLY A 142 5.87 -11.01 3.72
CA GLY A 142 6.44 -9.90 4.45
C GLY A 142 5.92 -9.80 5.87
N MET A 143 6.56 -8.94 6.64
CA MET A 143 6.28 -8.68 8.05
C MET A 143 6.34 -7.18 8.31
N ALA A 144 5.47 -6.67 9.17
CA ALA A 144 5.47 -5.28 9.60
C ALA A 144 5.71 -5.16 11.11
N SER A 145 6.45 -4.13 11.53
CA SER A 145 6.55 -3.71 12.93
C SER A 145 7.05 -2.27 13.03
N GLY A 146 6.44 -1.45 13.88
CA GLY A 146 6.98 -0.13 14.26
C GLY A 146 7.22 0.86 13.11
N GLY A 147 6.47 0.77 12.00
CA GLY A 147 6.67 1.60 10.81
C GLY A 147 7.69 1.05 9.80
N SER A 148 8.27 -0.11 10.08
CA SER A 148 9.15 -0.85 9.19
C SER A 148 8.44 -2.08 8.64
N ILE A 149 8.77 -2.44 7.41
CA ILE A 149 8.30 -3.64 6.72
C ILE A 149 9.52 -4.43 6.24
N VAL A 150 9.50 -5.74 6.34
CA VAL A 150 10.49 -6.63 5.72
C VAL A 150 9.77 -7.52 4.73
N ILE A 151 10.28 -7.60 3.50
CA ILE A 151 9.85 -8.58 2.49
C ILE A 151 10.97 -9.60 2.31
N TYR A 152 10.61 -10.89 2.22
CA TYR A 152 11.58 -11.97 2.19
C TYR A 152 11.23 -13.06 1.17
N SER A 153 12.28 -13.65 0.60
CA SER A 153 12.28 -14.87 -0.20
C SER A 153 13.00 -15.99 0.58
N ASP A 154 13.21 -17.15 -0.05
CA ASP A 154 13.94 -18.27 0.58
C ASP A 154 15.36 -17.86 1.01
N SER A 155 16.01 -16.97 0.26
CA SER A 155 17.42 -16.64 0.42
C SER A 155 17.70 -15.17 0.63
N GLU A 156 16.70 -14.28 0.60
CA GLU A 156 16.90 -12.83 0.68
C GLU A 156 15.87 -12.16 1.58
N ALA A 157 16.23 -11.07 2.23
CA ALA A 157 15.30 -10.17 2.89
C ALA A 157 15.69 -8.71 2.69
N TYR A 158 14.69 -7.86 2.44
CA TYR A 158 14.87 -6.42 2.26
C TYR A 158 13.93 -5.66 3.19
N GLY A 159 14.47 -4.63 3.85
CA GLY A 159 13.70 -3.74 4.71
C GLY A 159 13.18 -2.54 3.93
N TYR A 160 11.94 -2.15 4.22
CA TYR A 160 11.31 -0.91 3.80
C TYR A 160 10.96 -0.09 5.03
N TYR A 161 11.33 1.18 5.04
CA TYR A 161 11.02 2.07 6.14
C TYR A 161 10.63 3.46 5.64
N LEU A 162 9.88 4.18 6.48
CA LEU A 162 9.61 5.59 6.31
C LEU A 162 10.26 6.34 7.48
N ASN A 163 11.04 7.38 7.18
CA ASN A 163 11.55 8.28 8.21
C ASN A 163 10.48 9.36 8.50
N PRO A 164 9.81 9.33 9.67
CA PRO A 164 8.68 10.23 9.96
C PRO A 164 9.10 11.67 10.26
N ASN A 165 10.39 11.92 10.55
CA ASN A 165 10.88 13.21 11.05
C ASN A 165 11.48 14.10 9.95
N THR A 166 11.40 13.69 8.68
CA THR A 166 11.95 14.43 7.55
C THR A 166 10.87 14.68 6.50
N THR A 167 11.18 15.55 5.54
CA THR A 167 10.39 15.76 4.33
C THR A 167 10.35 14.53 3.40
N ASN A 168 11.00 13.40 3.75
CA ASN A 168 11.51 12.46 2.75
C ASN A 168 10.86 11.08 2.67
N SER A 169 11.11 10.51 1.50
CA SER A 169 10.58 9.31 0.88
C SER A 169 10.74 8.02 1.66
N GLY A 170 9.69 7.19 1.67
CA GLY A 170 9.85 5.79 2.06
C GLY A 170 10.90 5.11 1.18
N SER A 171 11.76 4.30 1.79
CA SER A 171 13.00 3.82 1.18
C SER A 171 13.26 2.37 1.54
N TRP A 172 13.91 1.66 0.61
CA TRP A 172 14.42 0.32 0.82
C TRP A 172 15.83 0.35 1.41
N THR A 173 16.20 -0.69 2.15
CA THR A 173 17.60 -0.96 2.50
C THR A 173 18.43 -1.11 1.22
N SER A 174 19.61 -0.47 1.17
CA SER A 174 20.49 -0.48 -0.01
C SER A 174 21.01 -1.87 -0.38
N THR A 175 21.12 -2.76 0.60
CA THR A 175 21.56 -4.13 0.43
C THR A 175 20.64 -5.05 1.21
N GLY A 176 20.11 -6.09 0.56
CA GLY A 176 19.37 -7.14 1.23
C GLY A 176 20.29 -8.05 2.05
N VAL A 177 19.74 -8.74 3.04
CA VAL A 177 20.45 -9.82 3.73
C VAL A 177 20.26 -11.09 2.92
N THR A 178 21.34 -11.85 2.71
CA THR A 178 21.28 -13.18 2.09
C THR A 178 21.42 -14.29 3.12
N PHE A 179 20.66 -15.36 2.94
CA PHE A 179 20.68 -16.54 3.81
C PHE A 179 21.25 -17.74 3.06
N THR A 180 22.08 -18.53 3.74
CA THR A 180 22.68 -19.77 3.19
C THR A 180 21.74 -20.98 3.27
N SER A 181 20.57 -20.82 3.85
CA SER A 181 19.54 -21.86 3.97
C SER A 181 18.15 -21.23 3.88
N PRO A 182 17.13 -21.97 3.40
CA PRO A 182 15.78 -21.43 3.25
C PRO A 182 15.23 -20.84 4.54
N THR A 183 14.70 -19.61 4.46
CA THR A 183 13.95 -18.98 5.55
C THR A 183 12.63 -19.72 5.80
N LYS A 184 12.43 -20.22 7.02
CA LYS A 184 11.20 -20.94 7.43
C LYS A 184 10.15 -20.03 8.07
N GLY A 185 9.98 -18.84 7.51
CA GLY A 185 9.08 -17.81 8.00
C GLY A 185 9.74 -16.83 8.97
N ILE A 186 9.04 -15.74 9.25
CA ILE A 186 9.41 -14.72 10.23
C ILE A 186 8.31 -14.70 11.30
N ILE A 187 8.68 -14.60 12.58
CA ILE A 187 7.76 -14.37 13.69
C ILE A 187 7.97 -12.94 14.17
N SER A 188 6.90 -12.15 14.29
CA SER A 188 6.93 -10.87 14.99
C SER A 188 6.39 -11.09 16.39
N THR A 189 7.13 -10.65 17.40
CA THR A 189 6.71 -10.63 18.80
C THR A 189 6.25 -9.23 19.24
N GLY A 190 5.92 -8.35 18.28
CA GLY A 190 5.45 -6.99 18.56
C GLY A 190 4.05 -6.97 19.15
N LYS A 191 3.93 -6.35 20.34
CA LYS A 191 2.66 -6.00 21.00
C LYS A 191 2.03 -4.75 20.38
#